data_AF-A0A963ILS1-F1
#
_entry.id   AF-A0A963ILS1-F1
#
_cell.length_a   1.000
_cell.length_b   1.000
_cell.length_c   1.000
_cell.angle_alpha   90.00
_cell.angle_beta   90.00
_cell.angle_gamma   90.00
#
_symmetry.space_group_name_H-M   'P 1'
#
loop_
_entity.id
_entity.type
_entity.pdbx_description
1 polymer ?
#
loop_
_entity_poly.entity_id
_entity_poly.type
_entity_poly.pdbx_seq_one_letter_code
_entity_poly.pdbx_strand_id
1 'polypeptide(L)'
;MTLNSKLPGPSSRMQDPAGETLVAHTVMDVDEPTNEEEIPFALPILGRYPVTKQLKILGGALLLTMLVIAVVVYRDDRQSTYGTAYIAAAGDMGMLSQRLAKASSLALLGDPMAFAQLRSSRDTFATNLDRLTSGGELGNTSVPPSPPAVQPQLATLTHAWEKTDKNAARLLEMEKNLISLGKDVASINDKNPQLLELSEQIAALKLQSSAGSREIAAANQLVMLTQRIAKNANALLVGDAIDSEIAFLLGKDTNTFRDLVNALSKGSDERRIAATSDAAIKQKLAELDTSFSEYRTAVGGILGNLQRLVIAKQAGSQIFR
;
A
#
# COMPACT_ATOMS: atom_id res chain seq x y z
N MET A 1 55.27 -7.67 12.67
CA MET A 1 55.52 -8.76 11.72
C MET A 1 54.91 -8.40 10.37
N THR A 2 55.78 -8.28 9.35
CA THR A 2 55.58 -8.39 7.88
C THR A 2 54.39 -7.65 7.22
N LEU A 3 54.53 -6.47 6.57
CA LEU A 3 55.10 -6.17 5.23
C LEU A 3 54.59 -7.04 4.07
N ASN A 4 53.85 -6.44 3.11
CA ASN A 4 54.32 -6.39 1.71
C ASN A 4 53.67 -5.27 0.88
N SER A 5 54.51 -4.69 0.02
CA SER A 5 54.38 -3.49 -0.81
C SER A 5 54.20 -3.81 -2.30
N LYS A 6 53.57 -2.93 -3.09
CA LYS A 6 54.05 -2.51 -4.44
C LYS A 6 53.16 -1.45 -5.12
N LEU A 7 53.76 -0.28 -5.36
CA LEU A 7 53.58 0.67 -6.50
C LEU A 7 54.96 0.69 -7.23
N PRO A 8 55.20 1.29 -8.43
CA PRO A 8 54.43 2.33 -9.16
C PRO A 8 54.38 2.17 -10.71
N GLY A 9 53.80 3.16 -11.43
CA GLY A 9 54.19 3.49 -12.82
C GLY A 9 53.10 4.06 -13.74
N PRO A 10 53.16 5.35 -14.16
CA PRO A 10 52.37 5.95 -15.24
C PRO A 10 53.20 6.17 -16.55
N SER A 11 52.52 6.56 -17.64
CA SER A 11 53.00 6.88 -19.03
C SER A 11 52.98 5.66 -19.98
N SER A 12 52.54 5.68 -21.25
CA SER A 12 52.62 6.72 -22.29
C SER A 12 51.72 6.39 -23.51
N ARG A 13 51.13 7.42 -24.14
CA ARG A 13 51.20 7.79 -25.59
C ARG A 13 50.10 8.82 -25.86
N MET A 14 50.45 10.11 -25.97
CA MET A 14 50.82 10.84 -27.20
C MET A 14 49.64 11.01 -28.18
N GLN A 15 49.35 12.17 -28.77
CA GLN A 15 49.68 13.58 -28.54
C GLN A 15 48.79 14.34 -29.54
N ASP A 16 48.10 15.37 -29.06
CA ASP A 16 47.51 16.52 -29.80
C ASP A 16 48.65 17.35 -30.49
N PRO A 17 48.46 18.52 -31.18
CA PRO A 17 47.23 19.28 -31.50
C PRO A 17 47.25 20.03 -32.89
N ALA A 18 46.15 20.77 -33.14
CA ALA A 18 46.05 22.13 -33.74
C ALA A 18 46.54 22.47 -35.17
N GLY A 19 45.73 23.30 -35.86
CA GLY A 19 46.25 24.56 -36.43
C GLY A 19 46.09 24.78 -37.94
N GLU A 20 45.12 25.62 -38.29
CA GLU A 20 45.23 26.78 -39.21
C GLU A 20 45.58 26.65 -40.72
N THR A 21 44.64 27.21 -41.51
CA THR A 21 44.79 28.21 -42.60
C THR A 21 45.50 27.89 -43.93
N LEU A 22 44.67 28.00 -44.99
CA LEU A 22 44.80 28.83 -46.21
C LEU A 22 45.94 28.62 -47.25
N VAL A 23 45.52 28.95 -48.49
CA VAL A 23 46.22 29.40 -49.72
C VAL A 23 46.93 28.41 -50.66
N ALA A 24 46.20 28.08 -51.74
CA ALA A 24 46.48 28.35 -53.16
C ALA A 24 47.94 28.54 -53.67
N HIS A 25 48.32 27.74 -54.69
CA HIS A 25 48.72 28.13 -56.07
C HIS A 25 49.38 26.91 -56.78
N THR A 26 48.78 26.36 -57.85
CA THR A 26 49.07 26.61 -59.29
C THR A 26 50.37 25.96 -59.80
N VAL A 27 50.29 25.13 -60.84
CA VAL A 27 50.95 25.28 -62.17
C VAL A 27 50.94 23.96 -62.98
N MET A 28 50.44 24.11 -64.23
CA MET A 28 50.63 23.37 -65.50
C MET A 28 50.36 21.86 -65.56
N ASP A 29 49.36 21.38 -66.32
CA ASP A 29 49.07 21.52 -67.76
C ASP A 29 50.03 20.73 -68.66
N VAL A 30 49.54 19.60 -69.19
CA VAL A 30 49.85 19.07 -70.53
C VAL A 30 48.62 18.27 -71.02
N ASP A 31 47.85 18.93 -71.89
CA ASP A 31 47.15 18.48 -73.11
C ASP A 31 46.38 17.12 -73.16
N GLU A 32 45.09 17.31 -73.45
CA GLU A 32 43.96 16.49 -73.92
C GLU A 32 44.19 15.53 -75.13
N PRO A 33 43.17 14.77 -75.63
CA PRO A 33 41.82 14.47 -75.11
C PRO A 33 41.46 12.97 -75.14
N THR A 34 40.35 12.55 -74.53
CA THR A 34 39.20 11.89 -75.22
C THR A 34 38.18 11.28 -74.26
N ASN A 35 36.92 11.54 -74.61
CA ASN A 35 35.68 10.86 -74.24
C ASN A 35 35.05 11.13 -72.87
N GLU A 36 34.10 12.07 -72.94
CA GLU A 36 32.86 12.17 -72.18
C GLU A 36 32.23 10.80 -71.86
N GLU A 37 32.02 10.53 -70.57
CA GLU A 37 30.84 9.81 -70.11
C GLU A 37 30.06 10.74 -69.17
N GLU A 38 29.14 11.50 -69.75
CA GLU A 38 28.12 12.24 -68.98
C GLU A 38 27.27 11.25 -68.18
N ILE A 39 27.32 11.36 -66.86
CA ILE A 39 26.37 10.67 -65.97
C ILE A 39 25.02 11.42 -66.10
N PRO A 40 23.95 10.80 -66.64
CA PRO A 40 22.70 11.50 -66.85
C PRO A 40 21.86 11.44 -65.58
N PHE A 41 22.01 12.40 -64.67
CA PHE A 41 20.94 12.71 -63.71
C PHE A 41 19.90 13.63 -64.37
N ALA A 42 19.28 13.15 -65.44
CA ALA A 42 18.07 13.72 -65.97
C ALA A 42 16.88 13.17 -65.16
N LEU A 43 16.20 14.03 -64.39
CA LEU A 43 14.88 13.73 -63.86
C LEU A 43 13.93 13.43 -65.05
N PRO A 44 13.51 12.18 -65.31
CA PRO A 44 13.02 11.79 -66.64
C PRO A 44 11.62 12.31 -67.01
N ILE A 45 11.01 13.15 -66.17
CA ILE A 45 9.60 13.54 -66.30
C ILE A 45 9.42 15.08 -66.33
N LEU A 46 10.39 15.86 -65.85
CA LEU A 46 10.24 17.33 -65.72
C LEU A 46 10.87 18.16 -66.84
N GLY A 47 11.67 17.56 -67.73
CA GLY A 47 12.37 18.27 -68.82
C GLY A 47 11.52 18.61 -70.07
N ARG A 48 10.21 18.32 -70.08
CA ARG A 48 9.33 18.52 -71.26
C ARG A 48 8.38 19.73 -71.16
N TYR A 49 8.49 20.54 -70.13
CA TYR A 49 7.60 21.69 -69.90
C TYR A 49 8.39 23.00 -69.74
N PRO A 50 7.88 24.15 -70.21
CA PRO A 50 8.53 25.45 -70.01
C PRO A 50 8.76 25.71 -68.52
N VAL A 51 9.86 26.37 -68.17
CA VAL A 51 10.34 26.59 -66.78
C VAL A 51 9.23 27.10 -65.85
N THR A 52 8.29 27.89 -66.37
CA THR A 52 7.11 28.39 -65.63
C THR A 52 6.09 27.30 -65.25
N LYS A 53 5.91 26.26 -66.06
CA LYS A 53 5.08 25.08 -65.72
C LYS A 53 5.81 24.15 -64.75
N GLN A 54 7.13 24.02 -64.88
CA GLN A 54 7.96 23.23 -63.98
C GLN A 54 7.96 23.82 -62.55
N LEU A 55 8.06 25.15 -62.42
CA LEU A 55 7.91 25.87 -61.14
C LEU A 55 6.51 25.73 -60.52
N LYS A 56 5.45 25.70 -61.34
CA LYS A 56 4.07 25.48 -60.85
C LYS A 56 3.84 24.06 -60.34
N ILE A 57 4.40 23.06 -61.02
CA ILE A 57 4.30 21.65 -60.61
C ILE A 57 5.14 21.41 -59.34
N LEU A 58 6.37 21.92 -59.27
CA LEU A 58 7.19 21.86 -58.06
C LEU A 58 6.54 22.61 -56.89
N GLY A 59 5.97 23.80 -57.15
CA GLY A 59 5.26 24.59 -56.14
C GLY A 59 4.01 23.88 -55.60
N GLY A 60 3.24 23.23 -56.48
CA GLY A 60 2.08 22.42 -56.07
C GLY A 60 2.48 21.17 -55.29
N ALA A 61 3.56 20.49 -55.69
CA ALA A 61 4.09 19.34 -54.96
C ALA A 61 4.60 19.75 -53.56
N LEU A 62 5.33 20.87 -53.45
CA LEU A 62 5.80 21.41 -52.18
C LEU A 62 4.63 21.73 -51.22
N LEU A 63 3.57 22.35 -51.73
CA LEU A 63 2.38 22.69 -50.95
C LEU A 63 1.66 21.44 -50.45
N LEU A 64 1.54 20.42 -51.30
CA LEU A 64 0.97 19.12 -50.93
C LEU A 64 1.83 18.43 -49.86
N THR A 65 3.16 18.42 -50.00
CA THR A 65 4.08 17.87 -49.01
C THR A 65 4.00 18.63 -47.69
N MET A 66 3.91 19.97 -47.71
CA MET A 66 3.65 20.76 -46.50
C MET A 66 2.32 20.41 -45.84
N LEU A 67 1.26 20.17 -46.62
CA LEU A 67 -0.06 19.81 -46.10
C LEU A 67 -0.03 18.41 -45.47
N VAL A 68 0.66 17.46 -46.10
CA VAL A 68 0.88 16.12 -45.55
C VAL A 68 1.71 16.19 -44.27
N ILE A 69 2.80 16.95 -44.26
CA ILE A 69 3.61 17.18 -43.06
C ILE A 69 2.78 17.85 -41.97
N ALA A 70 1.95 18.85 -42.28
CA ALA A 70 1.09 19.52 -41.31
C ALA A 70 0.04 18.54 -40.73
N VAL A 71 -0.53 17.65 -41.54
CA VAL A 71 -1.46 16.60 -41.07
C VAL A 71 -0.74 15.56 -40.23
N VAL A 72 0.47 15.16 -40.62
CA VAL A 72 1.29 14.20 -39.87
C VAL A 72 1.74 14.81 -38.55
N VAL A 73 2.28 16.04 -38.54
CA VAL A 73 2.66 16.77 -37.33
C VAL A 73 1.44 17.04 -36.45
N TYR A 74 0.28 17.41 -37.01
CA TYR A 74 -0.96 17.55 -36.23
C TYR A 74 -1.42 16.22 -35.61
N ARG A 75 -1.13 15.08 -36.25
CA ARG A 75 -1.36 13.76 -35.67
C ARG A 75 -0.29 13.34 -34.66
N ASP A 76 0.96 13.68 -34.90
CA ASP A 76 2.14 13.29 -34.12
C ASP A 76 2.27 14.12 -32.83
N ASP A 77 1.98 15.42 -32.89
CA ASP A 77 1.90 16.36 -31.77
C ASP A 77 0.80 15.95 -30.77
N ARG A 78 -0.26 15.29 -31.28
CA ARG A 78 -1.28 14.62 -30.46
C ARG A 78 -0.84 13.27 -29.90
N GLN A 79 0.13 12.57 -30.49
CA GLN A 79 0.52 11.24 -30.02
C GLN A 79 1.62 11.30 -28.95
N SER A 80 2.54 12.28 -29.06
CA SER A 80 3.71 12.42 -28.19
C SER A 80 3.40 13.05 -26.82
N THR A 81 2.48 14.01 -26.75
CA THR A 81 2.14 14.73 -25.49
C THR A 81 1.23 13.93 -24.55
N TYR A 82 0.33 13.11 -25.07
CA TYR A 82 -0.56 12.29 -24.21
C TYR A 82 0.09 10.98 -23.77
N GLY A 83 1.04 10.44 -24.54
CA GLY A 83 1.74 9.20 -24.19
C GLY A 83 2.40 9.27 -22.81
N THR A 84 3.09 10.38 -22.51
CA THR A 84 3.69 10.62 -21.19
C THR A 84 2.64 10.73 -20.08
N ALA A 85 1.50 11.39 -20.34
CA ALA A 85 0.41 11.51 -19.37
C ALA A 85 -0.26 10.16 -19.08
N TYR A 86 -0.49 9.32 -20.10
CA TYR A 86 -1.05 7.98 -19.93
C TYR A 86 -0.10 7.03 -19.20
N ILE A 87 1.20 7.07 -19.53
CA ILE A 87 2.22 6.23 -18.85
C ILE A 87 2.38 6.67 -17.39
N ALA A 88 2.41 7.98 -17.12
CA ALA A 88 2.44 8.51 -15.76
C ALA A 88 1.20 8.09 -14.97
N ALA A 89 0.00 8.25 -15.54
CA ALA A 89 -1.25 7.83 -14.91
C ALA A 89 -1.27 6.31 -14.62
N ALA A 90 -0.80 5.48 -15.55
CA ALA A 90 -0.70 4.04 -15.35
C ALA A 90 0.31 3.68 -14.24
N GLY A 91 1.46 4.37 -14.19
CA GLY A 91 2.45 4.22 -13.13
C GLY A 91 1.88 4.60 -11.76
N ASP A 92 1.17 5.73 -11.69
CA ASP A 92 0.48 6.19 -10.49
C ASP A 92 -0.60 5.19 -10.04
N MET A 93 -1.38 4.62 -10.97
CA MET A 93 -2.38 3.60 -10.65
C MET A 93 -1.76 2.35 -10.02
N GLY A 94 -0.58 1.92 -10.49
CA GLY A 94 0.17 0.82 -9.87
C GLY A 94 0.57 1.12 -8.43
N MET A 95 1.12 2.32 -8.19
CA MET A 95 1.49 2.78 -6.85
C MET A 95 0.26 2.94 -5.94
N LEU A 96 -0.84 3.50 -6.46
CA LEU A 96 -2.10 3.68 -5.74
C LEU A 96 -2.72 2.34 -5.34
N SER A 97 -2.64 1.31 -6.19
CA SER A 97 -3.10 -0.05 -5.86
C SER A 97 -2.30 -0.64 -4.69
N GLN A 98 -0.97 -0.51 -4.71
CA GLN A 98 -0.11 -0.94 -3.60
C GLN A 98 -0.37 -0.14 -2.31
N ARG A 99 -0.58 1.17 -2.44
CA ARG A 99 -0.91 2.05 -1.31
C ARG A 99 -2.27 1.71 -0.73
N LEU A 100 -3.27 1.45 -1.57
CA LEU A 100 -4.62 1.01 -1.18
C LEU A 100 -4.56 -0.32 -0.43
N ALA A 101 -3.79 -1.28 -0.94
CA ALA A 101 -3.50 -2.52 -0.25
C ALA A 101 -2.88 -2.22 1.12
N LYS A 102 -1.68 -1.64 1.18
CA LYS A 102 -1.00 -1.37 2.47
C LYS A 102 -1.88 -0.63 3.47
N ALA A 103 -2.59 0.41 3.03
CA ALA A 103 -3.51 1.18 3.84
C ALA A 103 -4.69 0.31 4.35
N SER A 104 -5.23 -0.59 3.54
CA SER A 104 -6.26 -1.54 3.98
C SER A 104 -5.76 -2.42 5.12
N SER A 105 -4.48 -2.84 5.12
CA SER A 105 -3.96 -3.80 6.13
C SER A 105 -3.83 -3.09 7.47
N LEU A 106 -3.33 -1.86 7.43
CA LEU A 106 -3.19 -1.00 8.61
C LEU A 106 -4.57 -0.53 9.11
N ALA A 107 -5.51 -0.23 8.21
CA ALA A 107 -6.89 0.12 8.57
C ALA A 107 -7.60 -1.05 9.28
N LEU A 108 -7.35 -2.30 8.86
CA LEU A 108 -7.83 -3.49 9.55
C LEU A 108 -7.26 -3.67 10.97
N LEU A 109 -6.14 -3.01 11.30
CA LEU A 109 -5.59 -2.95 12.65
C LEU A 109 -6.14 -1.78 13.47
N GLY A 110 -7.00 -0.94 12.87
CA GLY A 110 -7.60 0.22 13.52
C GLY A 110 -6.77 1.50 13.44
N ASP A 111 -5.82 1.61 12.51
CA ASP A 111 -5.02 2.82 12.30
C ASP A 111 -5.86 3.94 11.60
N PRO A 112 -6.13 5.08 12.28
CA PRO A 112 -6.90 6.18 11.69
C PRO A 112 -6.23 6.82 10.47
N MET A 113 -4.91 6.92 10.45
CA MET A 113 -4.18 7.51 9.32
C MET A 113 -4.28 6.62 8.09
N ALA A 114 -4.31 5.30 8.29
CA ALA A 114 -4.49 4.36 7.21
C ALA A 114 -5.86 4.47 6.53
N PHE A 115 -6.94 4.76 7.26
CA PHE A 115 -8.26 5.03 6.66
C PHE A 115 -8.24 6.27 5.76
N ALA A 116 -7.55 7.33 6.16
CA ALA A 116 -7.39 8.52 5.32
C ALA A 116 -6.61 8.20 4.02
N GLN A 117 -5.53 7.42 4.13
CA GLN A 117 -4.75 6.97 2.97
C GLN A 117 -5.55 6.03 2.06
N LEU A 118 -6.35 5.13 2.63
CA LEU A 118 -7.23 4.23 1.90
C LEU A 118 -8.23 5.01 1.06
N ARG A 119 -8.93 5.96 1.68
CA ARG A 119 -9.91 6.84 1.02
C ARG A 119 -9.28 7.62 -0.13
N SER A 120 -8.17 8.31 0.14
CA SER A 120 -7.44 9.07 -0.88
C SER A 120 -7.00 8.18 -2.03
N SER A 121 -6.44 6.99 -1.76
CA SER A 121 -5.99 6.07 -2.81
C SER A 121 -7.14 5.59 -3.68
N ARG A 122 -8.27 5.25 -3.05
CA ARG A 122 -9.49 4.83 -3.75
C ARG A 122 -10.01 5.92 -4.66
N ASP A 123 -10.18 7.12 -4.13
CA ASP A 123 -10.78 8.24 -4.84
C ASP A 123 -9.89 8.70 -6.01
N THR A 124 -8.57 8.76 -5.80
CA THR A 124 -7.61 9.08 -6.88
C THR A 124 -7.58 7.98 -7.94
N PHE A 125 -7.60 6.70 -7.57
CA PHE A 125 -7.62 5.61 -8.54
C PHE A 125 -8.90 5.63 -9.38
N ALA A 126 -10.07 5.80 -8.74
CA ALA A 126 -11.35 5.90 -9.43
C ALA A 126 -11.39 7.08 -10.40
N THR A 127 -10.87 8.24 -9.96
CA THR A 127 -10.76 9.43 -10.81
C THR A 127 -9.85 9.17 -12.01
N ASN A 128 -8.65 8.61 -11.80
CA ASN A 128 -7.72 8.31 -12.88
C ASN A 128 -8.30 7.30 -13.89
N LEU A 129 -8.99 6.27 -13.39
CA LEU A 129 -9.65 5.27 -14.23
C LEU A 129 -10.76 5.89 -15.10
N ASP A 130 -11.59 6.76 -14.52
CA ASP A 130 -12.63 7.49 -15.27
C ASP A 130 -12.02 8.39 -16.33
N ARG A 131 -10.99 9.17 -15.98
CA ARG A 131 -10.28 10.06 -16.91
C ARG A 131 -9.59 9.31 -18.05
N LEU A 132 -9.01 8.13 -17.78
CA LEU A 132 -8.43 7.29 -18.82
C LEU A 132 -9.49 6.71 -19.75
N THR A 133 -10.69 6.38 -19.24
CA THR A 133 -11.76 5.74 -20.00
C THR A 133 -12.55 6.75 -20.83
N SER A 134 -12.98 7.85 -20.20
CA SER A 134 -13.91 8.85 -20.73
C SER A 134 -13.24 10.13 -21.22
N GLY A 135 -11.94 10.30 -20.95
CA GLY A 135 -11.22 11.56 -21.15
C GLY A 135 -11.51 12.59 -20.05
N GLY A 136 -10.74 13.67 -20.05
CA GLY A 136 -10.86 14.78 -19.11
C GLY A 136 -9.50 15.27 -18.63
N GLU A 137 -9.45 16.00 -17.52
CA GLU A 137 -8.21 16.54 -17.00
C GLU A 137 -7.45 15.53 -16.14
N LEU A 138 -6.22 15.21 -16.55
CA LEU A 138 -5.23 14.43 -15.80
C LEU A 138 -4.09 15.39 -15.44
N GLY A 139 -4.07 15.85 -14.18
CA GLY A 139 -3.19 16.93 -13.76
C GLY A 139 -3.57 18.25 -14.44
N ASN A 140 -2.64 18.84 -15.19
CA ASN A 140 -2.85 20.08 -15.94
C ASN A 140 -3.13 19.85 -17.44
N THR A 141 -3.33 18.60 -17.86
CA THR A 141 -3.47 18.23 -19.27
C THR A 141 -4.85 17.63 -19.50
N SER A 142 -5.64 18.25 -20.36
CA SER A 142 -6.88 17.65 -20.87
C SER A 142 -6.54 16.54 -21.86
N VAL A 143 -6.81 15.29 -21.51
CA VAL A 143 -6.60 14.12 -22.35
C VAL A 143 -7.93 13.64 -22.97
N PRO A 144 -7.93 13.19 -24.24
CA PRO A 144 -9.08 12.50 -24.80
C PRO A 144 -9.27 11.11 -24.15
N PRO A 145 -10.39 10.42 -24.42
CA PRO A 145 -10.53 9.00 -24.11
C PRO A 145 -9.35 8.18 -24.64
N SER A 146 -8.96 7.14 -23.91
CA SER A 146 -7.86 6.27 -24.33
C SER A 146 -8.16 5.60 -25.69
N PRO A 147 -7.11 5.31 -26.50
CA PRO A 147 -7.28 4.73 -27.83
C PRO A 147 -8.08 3.42 -27.84
N PRO A 148 -8.82 3.10 -28.93
CA PRO A 148 -9.61 1.87 -29.02
C PRO A 148 -8.82 0.57 -28.78
N ALA A 149 -7.51 0.58 -29.05
CA ALA A 149 -6.62 -0.56 -28.85
C ALA A 149 -6.43 -0.95 -27.37
N VAL A 150 -6.64 -0.02 -26.43
CA VAL A 150 -6.49 -0.25 -24.98
C VAL A 150 -7.82 -0.27 -24.21
N GLN A 151 -8.92 0.06 -24.88
CA GLN A 151 -10.27 0.04 -24.29
C GLN A 151 -10.66 -1.32 -23.71
N PRO A 152 -10.36 -2.49 -24.33
CA PRO A 152 -10.64 -3.79 -23.73
C PRO A 152 -9.90 -4.05 -22.41
N GLN A 153 -8.65 -3.60 -22.31
CA GLN A 153 -7.83 -3.71 -21.10
C GLN A 153 -8.36 -2.78 -20.00
N LEU A 154 -8.78 -1.56 -20.36
CA LEU A 154 -9.43 -0.64 -19.43
C LEU A 154 -10.78 -1.19 -18.93
N ALA A 155 -11.60 -1.79 -19.79
CA ALA A 155 -12.85 -2.43 -19.37
C ALA A 155 -12.60 -3.57 -18.38
N THR A 156 -11.54 -4.37 -18.62
CA THR A 156 -11.12 -5.43 -17.69
C THR A 156 -10.67 -4.85 -16.35
N LEU A 157 -9.89 -3.77 -16.38
CA LEU A 157 -9.44 -3.07 -15.19
C LEU A 157 -10.61 -2.46 -14.41
N THR A 158 -11.58 -1.85 -15.09
CA THR A 158 -12.79 -1.30 -14.48
C THR A 158 -13.59 -2.38 -13.77
N HIS A 159 -13.81 -3.52 -14.42
CA HIS A 159 -14.52 -4.63 -13.78
C HIS A 159 -13.77 -5.18 -12.56
N ALA A 160 -12.44 -5.29 -12.62
CA ALA A 160 -11.63 -5.67 -11.45
C ALA A 160 -11.71 -4.62 -10.33
N TRP A 161 -11.66 -3.33 -10.70
CA TRP A 161 -11.73 -2.20 -9.78
C TRP A 161 -13.05 -2.15 -9.03
N GLU A 162 -14.20 -2.42 -9.67
CA GLU A 162 -15.51 -2.37 -9.01
C GLU A 162 -15.58 -3.24 -7.75
N LYS A 163 -14.96 -4.42 -7.77
CA LYS A 163 -14.91 -5.31 -6.60
C LYS A 163 -14.07 -4.67 -5.49
N THR A 164 -12.91 -4.13 -5.84
CA THR A 164 -11.99 -3.46 -4.90
C THR A 164 -12.62 -2.20 -4.31
N ASP A 165 -13.28 -1.38 -5.12
CA ASP A 165 -13.96 -0.16 -4.71
C ASP A 165 -15.09 -0.45 -3.72
N LYS A 166 -15.95 -1.43 -4.02
CA LYS A 166 -17.02 -1.88 -3.11
C LYS A 166 -16.46 -2.36 -1.77
N ASN A 167 -15.38 -3.13 -1.79
CA ASN A 167 -14.72 -3.62 -0.58
C ASN A 167 -14.05 -2.49 0.22
N ALA A 168 -13.38 -1.55 -0.45
CA ALA A 168 -12.79 -0.38 0.17
C ALA A 168 -13.86 0.53 0.79
N ALA A 169 -14.98 0.75 0.10
CA ALA A 169 -16.12 1.49 0.64
C ALA A 169 -16.68 0.83 1.91
N ARG A 170 -16.88 -0.50 1.88
CA ARG A 170 -17.36 -1.24 3.04
C ARG A 170 -16.38 -1.25 4.21
N LEU A 171 -15.07 -1.27 3.93
CA LEU A 171 -14.04 -1.11 4.96
C LEU A 171 -14.09 0.29 5.59
N LEU A 172 -14.23 1.33 4.76
CA LEU A 172 -14.35 2.73 5.22
C LEU A 172 -15.61 2.97 6.06
N GLU A 173 -16.73 2.31 5.75
CA GLU A 173 -17.94 2.35 6.60
C GLU A 173 -17.70 1.79 8.01
N MET A 174 -16.77 0.86 8.14
CA MET A 174 -16.43 0.20 9.41
C MET A 174 -15.30 0.90 10.17
N GLU A 175 -14.81 2.05 9.69
CA GLU A 175 -13.71 2.82 10.27
C GLU A 175 -13.83 2.98 11.80
N LYS A 176 -14.97 3.48 12.27
CA LYS A 176 -15.20 3.69 13.71
C LYS A 176 -15.12 2.40 14.52
N ASN A 177 -15.63 1.28 13.99
CA ASN A 177 -15.65 0.01 14.70
C ASN A 177 -14.23 -0.59 14.79
N LEU A 178 -13.45 -0.50 13.71
CA LEU A 178 -12.07 -1.00 13.68
C LEU A 178 -11.13 -0.16 14.55
N ILE A 179 -11.29 1.17 14.56
CA ILE A 179 -10.54 2.05 15.47
C ILE A 179 -10.90 1.71 16.93
N SER A 180 -12.19 1.49 17.22
CA SER A 180 -12.62 1.07 18.57
C SER A 180 -11.99 -0.27 18.96
N LEU A 181 -12.00 -1.27 18.08
CA LEU A 181 -11.34 -2.56 18.31
C LEU A 181 -9.85 -2.38 18.64
N GLY A 182 -9.13 -1.57 17.85
CA GLY A 182 -7.72 -1.26 18.10
C GLY A 182 -7.49 -0.64 19.47
N LYS A 183 -8.35 0.31 19.87
CA LYS A 183 -8.31 0.94 21.20
C LYS A 183 -8.62 -0.04 22.33
N ASP A 184 -9.63 -0.89 22.17
CA ASP A 184 -10.02 -1.88 23.18
C ASP A 184 -8.90 -2.90 23.40
N VAL A 185 -8.26 -3.39 22.33
CA VAL A 185 -7.12 -4.30 22.42
C VAL A 185 -5.89 -3.60 23.00
N ALA A 186 -5.63 -2.34 22.65
CA ALA A 186 -4.57 -1.56 23.28
C ALA A 186 -4.81 -1.39 24.80
N SER A 187 -6.04 -1.13 25.22
CA SER A 187 -6.41 -1.05 26.64
C SER A 187 -6.22 -2.38 27.37
N ILE A 188 -6.55 -3.50 26.72
CA ILE A 188 -6.28 -4.85 27.25
C ILE A 188 -4.78 -5.05 27.44
N ASN A 189 -3.96 -4.70 26.46
CA ASN A 189 -2.51 -4.86 26.52
C ASN A 189 -1.86 -3.96 27.58
N ASP A 190 -2.34 -2.72 27.74
CA ASP A 190 -1.84 -1.76 28.74
C ASP A 190 -2.10 -2.24 30.18
N LYS A 191 -3.27 -2.82 30.44
CA LYS A 191 -3.66 -3.29 31.79
C LYS A 191 -3.19 -4.71 32.11
N ASN A 192 -2.84 -5.51 31.09
CA ASN A 192 -2.47 -6.90 31.29
C ASN A 192 -1.29 -7.10 32.29
N PRO A 193 -0.20 -6.30 32.26
CA PRO A 193 0.88 -6.43 33.23
C PRO A 193 0.42 -6.22 34.68
N GLN A 194 -0.44 -5.23 34.93
CA GLN A 194 -0.97 -4.96 36.26
C GLN A 194 -1.87 -6.11 36.76
N LEU A 195 -2.74 -6.64 35.89
CA LEU A 195 -3.58 -7.79 36.24
C LEU A 195 -2.75 -9.04 36.51
N LEU A 196 -1.69 -9.26 35.74
CA LEU A 196 -0.75 -10.37 35.94
C LEU A 196 -0.10 -10.25 37.32
N GLU A 197 0.50 -9.10 37.61
CA GLU A 197 1.22 -8.84 38.87
C GLU A 197 0.30 -9.03 40.09
N LEU A 198 -0.91 -8.47 40.06
CA LEU A 198 -1.88 -8.62 41.14
C LEU A 198 -2.33 -10.09 41.30
N SER A 199 -2.50 -10.82 40.20
CA SER A 199 -2.86 -12.24 40.23
C SER A 199 -1.73 -13.10 40.82
N GLU A 200 -0.47 -12.80 40.48
CA GLU A 200 0.71 -13.48 41.04
C GLU A 200 0.88 -13.18 42.53
N GLN A 201 0.65 -11.94 42.96
CA GLN A 201 0.65 -11.56 44.38
C GLN A 201 -0.43 -12.32 45.17
N ILE A 202 -1.64 -12.44 44.63
CA ILE A 202 -2.72 -13.22 45.25
C ILE A 202 -2.33 -14.70 45.36
N ALA A 203 -1.77 -15.28 44.30
CA ALA A 203 -1.32 -16.67 44.31
C ALA A 203 -0.21 -16.91 45.36
N ALA A 204 0.78 -16.01 45.43
CA ALA A 204 1.85 -16.06 46.42
C ALA A 204 1.33 -15.95 47.86
N LEU A 205 0.42 -15.01 48.13
CA LEU A 205 -0.18 -14.83 49.45
C LEU A 205 -1.02 -16.05 49.85
N LYS A 206 -1.81 -16.62 48.93
CA LYS A 206 -2.59 -17.85 49.18
C LYS A 206 -1.69 -19.05 49.48
N LEU A 207 -0.55 -19.17 48.81
CA LEU A 207 0.45 -20.19 49.12
C LEU A 207 1.07 -19.97 50.51
N GLN A 208 1.45 -18.74 50.84
CA GLN A 208 2.05 -18.39 52.12
C GLN A 208 1.08 -18.61 53.29
N SER A 209 -0.22 -18.32 53.09
CA SER A 209 -1.27 -18.53 54.10
C SER A 209 -1.72 -19.99 54.22
N SER A 210 -1.08 -20.93 53.52
CA SER A 210 -1.47 -22.35 53.48
C SER A 210 -2.95 -22.56 53.08
N ALA A 211 -3.41 -21.79 52.10
CA ALA A 211 -4.79 -21.87 51.60
C ALA A 211 -5.13 -23.26 51.04
N GLY A 212 -6.43 -23.57 50.94
CA GLY A 212 -6.89 -24.83 50.38
C GLY A 212 -6.44 -25.04 48.93
N SER A 213 -6.23 -26.29 48.52
CA SER A 213 -5.75 -26.64 47.17
C SER A 213 -6.61 -26.03 46.04
N ARG A 214 -7.93 -25.93 46.23
CA ARG A 214 -8.85 -25.28 45.29
C ARG A 214 -8.64 -23.77 45.18
N GLU A 215 -8.29 -23.11 46.28
CA GLU A 215 -8.02 -21.67 46.30
C GLU A 215 -6.71 -21.34 45.58
N ILE A 216 -5.67 -22.14 45.83
CA ILE A 216 -4.38 -22.03 45.13
C ILE A 216 -4.57 -22.27 43.63
N ALA A 217 -5.32 -23.31 43.25
CA ALA A 217 -5.62 -23.59 41.85
C ALA A 217 -6.39 -22.44 41.18
N ALA A 218 -7.39 -21.86 41.86
CA ALA A 218 -8.13 -20.70 41.39
C ALA A 218 -7.22 -19.47 41.20
N ALA A 219 -6.33 -19.18 42.13
CA ALA A 219 -5.39 -18.07 42.04
C ALA A 219 -4.40 -18.26 40.86
N ASN A 220 -3.85 -19.46 40.68
CA ASN A 220 -2.99 -19.76 39.53
C ASN A 220 -3.76 -19.70 38.20
N GLN A 221 -5.05 -20.03 38.20
CA GLN A 221 -5.88 -19.92 37.00
C GLN A 221 -6.09 -18.44 36.61
N LEU A 222 -6.16 -17.50 37.56
CA LEU A 222 -6.22 -16.06 37.24
C LEU A 222 -5.00 -15.63 36.43
N VAL A 223 -3.79 -16.02 36.85
CA VAL A 223 -2.52 -15.74 36.13
C VAL A 223 -2.59 -16.24 34.69
N MET A 224 -3.01 -17.48 34.48
CA MET A 224 -3.16 -18.03 33.13
C MET A 224 -4.20 -17.30 32.28
N LEU A 225 -5.32 -16.90 32.89
CA LEU A 225 -6.41 -16.22 32.20
C LEU A 225 -6.01 -14.80 31.74
N THR A 226 -5.19 -14.06 32.49
CA THR A 226 -4.69 -12.74 32.02
C THR A 226 -3.98 -12.88 30.67
N GLN A 227 -3.07 -13.85 30.58
CA GLN A 227 -2.30 -14.11 29.37
C GLN A 227 -3.18 -14.64 28.23
N ARG A 228 -4.09 -15.57 28.51
CA ARG A 228 -4.97 -16.13 27.49
C ARG A 228 -5.92 -15.08 26.92
N ILE A 229 -6.46 -14.20 27.75
CA ILE A 229 -7.34 -13.13 27.28
C ILE A 229 -6.55 -12.14 26.42
N ALA A 230 -5.38 -11.67 26.87
CA ALA A 230 -4.54 -10.77 26.08
C ALA A 230 -4.16 -11.40 24.74
N LYS A 231 -3.73 -12.67 24.73
CA LYS A 231 -3.43 -13.41 23.49
C LYS A 231 -4.64 -13.44 22.55
N ASN A 232 -5.83 -13.79 23.05
CA ASN A 232 -7.05 -13.89 22.24
C ASN A 232 -7.46 -12.51 21.69
N ALA A 233 -7.37 -11.44 22.49
CA ALA A 233 -7.66 -10.09 22.04
C ALA A 233 -6.72 -9.64 20.91
N ASN A 234 -5.42 -9.90 21.03
CA ASN A 234 -4.45 -9.61 19.96
C ASN A 234 -4.72 -10.43 18.70
N ALA A 235 -5.15 -11.69 18.84
CA ALA A 235 -5.50 -12.53 17.69
C ALA A 235 -6.74 -12.02 16.92
N LEU A 236 -7.59 -11.18 17.51
CA LEU A 236 -8.70 -10.54 16.79
C LEU A 236 -8.25 -9.35 15.92
N LEU A 237 -7.11 -8.72 16.24
CA LEU A 237 -6.49 -7.72 15.38
C LEU A 237 -5.78 -8.38 14.20
N VAL A 238 -5.15 -9.53 14.43
CA VAL A 238 -4.35 -10.20 13.41
C VAL A 238 -5.23 -11.06 12.51
N GLY A 239 -4.92 -11.09 11.21
CA GLY A 239 -5.56 -11.98 10.25
C GLY A 239 -6.68 -11.35 9.43
N ASP A 240 -7.04 -12.08 8.37
CA ASP A 240 -8.00 -11.69 7.33
C ASP A 240 -9.46 -11.85 7.78
N ALA A 241 -9.69 -12.63 8.83
CA ALA A 241 -11.01 -12.94 9.37
C ALA A 241 -10.92 -13.12 10.88
N ILE A 242 -11.99 -12.74 11.57
CA ILE A 242 -12.12 -13.02 13.00
C ILE A 242 -12.58 -14.47 13.16
N ASP A 243 -11.79 -15.24 13.91
CA ASP A 243 -12.15 -16.57 14.35
C ASP A 243 -13.22 -16.48 15.45
N SER A 244 -14.37 -17.11 15.21
CA SER A 244 -15.50 -17.15 16.14
C SER A 244 -15.15 -17.90 17.43
N GLU A 245 -14.25 -18.88 17.38
CA GLU A 245 -13.77 -19.59 18.56
C GLU A 245 -12.92 -18.65 19.44
N ILE A 246 -12.03 -17.86 18.85
CA ILE A 246 -11.21 -16.88 19.59
C ILE A 246 -12.09 -15.84 20.26
N ALA A 247 -13.09 -15.31 19.56
CA ALA A 247 -14.03 -14.35 20.12
C ALA A 247 -14.88 -14.97 21.25
N PHE A 248 -15.30 -16.23 21.10
CA PHE A 248 -16.01 -16.95 22.16
C PHE A 248 -15.14 -17.18 23.39
N LEU A 249 -13.90 -17.65 23.20
CA LEU A 249 -12.94 -17.87 24.28
C LEU A 249 -12.61 -16.56 25.00
N LEU A 250 -12.45 -15.45 24.29
CA LEU A 250 -12.26 -14.12 24.87
C LEU A 250 -13.37 -13.78 25.88
N GLY A 251 -14.64 -13.96 25.50
CA GLY A 251 -15.78 -13.72 26.39
C GLY A 251 -15.85 -14.71 27.55
N LYS A 252 -15.64 -16.00 27.28
CA LYS A 252 -15.64 -17.07 28.29
C LYS A 252 -14.57 -16.84 29.35
N ASP A 253 -13.35 -16.50 28.94
CA ASP A 253 -12.20 -16.32 29.81
C ASP A 253 -12.37 -15.10 30.69
N THR A 254 -12.87 -14.01 30.12
CA THR A 254 -13.20 -12.78 30.85
C THR A 254 -14.27 -13.05 31.92
N ASN A 255 -15.32 -13.80 31.60
CA ASN A 255 -16.32 -14.19 32.59
C ASN A 255 -15.74 -15.13 33.66
N THR A 256 -14.93 -16.10 33.26
CA THR A 256 -14.30 -17.04 34.20
C THR A 256 -13.36 -16.31 35.17
N PHE A 257 -12.60 -15.32 34.68
CA PHE A 257 -11.73 -14.50 35.51
C PHE A 257 -12.53 -13.76 36.58
N ARG A 258 -13.59 -13.05 36.19
CA ARG A 258 -14.52 -12.37 37.11
C ARG A 258 -15.08 -13.32 38.16
N ASP A 259 -15.51 -14.50 37.75
CA ASP A 259 -16.16 -15.46 38.65
C ASP A 259 -15.16 -16.01 39.67
N LEU A 260 -13.89 -16.20 39.28
CA LEU A 260 -12.82 -16.61 40.19
C LEU A 260 -12.44 -15.50 41.18
N VAL A 261 -12.34 -14.24 40.73
CA VAL A 261 -12.10 -13.09 41.63
C VAL A 261 -13.21 -13.00 42.68
N ASN A 262 -14.47 -13.13 42.25
CA ASN A 262 -15.62 -13.15 43.16
C ASN A 262 -15.58 -14.36 44.11
N ALA A 263 -15.28 -15.56 43.62
CA ALA A 263 -15.20 -16.76 44.44
C ALA A 263 -14.10 -16.68 45.50
N LEU A 264 -12.92 -16.14 45.16
CA LEU A 264 -11.82 -15.95 46.11
C LEU A 264 -12.12 -14.86 47.15
N SER A 265 -12.90 -13.84 46.78
CA SER A 265 -13.26 -12.72 47.65
C SER A 265 -14.43 -13.05 48.59
N LYS A 266 -15.51 -13.63 48.05
CA LYS A 266 -16.79 -13.85 48.74
C LYS A 266 -17.08 -15.31 49.08
N GLY A 267 -16.30 -16.25 48.56
CA GLY A 267 -16.58 -17.68 48.61
C GLY A 267 -17.49 -18.14 47.46
N SER A 268 -17.46 -19.43 47.17
CA SER A 268 -18.42 -20.11 46.27
C SER A 268 -18.56 -21.57 46.69
N ASP A 269 -19.79 -21.96 47.03
CA ASP A 269 -20.12 -23.33 47.43
C ASP A 269 -20.04 -24.28 46.23
N GLU A 270 -20.44 -23.81 45.04
CA GLU A 270 -20.38 -24.59 43.79
C GLU A 270 -18.94 -24.97 43.46
N ARG A 271 -18.01 -24.03 43.62
CA ARG A 271 -16.58 -24.25 43.38
C ARG A 271 -15.86 -24.81 44.60
N ARG A 272 -16.54 -24.89 45.75
CA ARG A 272 -15.98 -25.27 47.06
C ARG A 272 -14.74 -24.45 47.41
N ILE A 273 -14.83 -23.14 47.19
CA ILE A 273 -13.80 -22.13 47.48
C ILE A 273 -14.30 -21.33 48.68
N ALA A 274 -13.53 -21.27 49.76
CA ALA A 274 -13.89 -20.47 50.92
C ALA A 274 -13.55 -18.99 50.67
N ALA A 275 -14.34 -18.09 51.26
CA ALA A 275 -14.05 -16.67 51.24
C ALA A 275 -12.72 -16.41 51.97
N THR A 276 -11.86 -15.58 51.39
CA THR A 276 -10.61 -15.24 52.06
C THR A 276 -10.89 -14.43 53.33
N SER A 277 -10.26 -14.81 54.45
CA SER A 277 -10.32 -14.08 55.72
C SER A 277 -9.16 -13.09 55.89
N ASP A 278 -8.06 -13.34 55.18
CA ASP A 278 -6.84 -12.52 55.18
C ASP A 278 -7.07 -11.12 54.59
N ALA A 279 -6.74 -10.08 55.34
CA ALA A 279 -6.94 -8.69 54.96
C ALA A 279 -6.08 -8.25 53.76
N ALA A 280 -4.83 -8.72 53.67
CA ALA A 280 -3.93 -8.39 52.56
C ALA A 280 -4.45 -9.01 51.25
N ILE A 281 -4.94 -10.25 51.30
CA ILE A 281 -5.54 -10.91 50.13
C ILE A 281 -6.83 -10.19 49.70
N LYS A 282 -7.69 -9.78 50.65
CA LYS A 282 -8.89 -8.99 50.32
C LYS A 282 -8.55 -7.70 49.60
N GLN A 283 -7.54 -6.98 50.10
CA GLN A 283 -7.09 -5.74 49.47
C GLN A 283 -6.61 -5.99 48.04
N LYS A 284 -5.78 -7.02 47.82
CA LYS A 284 -5.30 -7.37 46.47
C LYS A 284 -6.39 -7.81 45.51
N LEU A 285 -7.40 -8.55 45.99
CA LEU A 285 -8.57 -8.91 45.20
C LEU A 285 -9.42 -7.68 44.83
N ALA A 286 -9.53 -6.69 45.70
CA ALA A 286 -10.24 -5.45 45.42
C ALA A 286 -9.49 -4.56 44.40
N GLU A 287 -8.17 -4.47 44.53
CA GLU A 287 -7.29 -3.83 43.52
C GLU A 287 -7.44 -4.54 42.17
N LEU A 288 -7.42 -5.87 42.16
CA LEU A 288 -7.57 -6.68 40.94
C LEU A 288 -8.93 -6.48 40.27
N ASP A 289 -10.02 -6.51 41.03
CA ASP A 289 -11.38 -6.29 40.50
C ASP A 289 -11.53 -4.89 39.88
N THR A 290 -10.93 -3.88 40.53
CA THR A 290 -10.93 -2.50 40.03
C THR A 290 -10.20 -2.41 38.68
N SER A 291 -8.97 -2.91 38.60
CA SER A 291 -8.21 -2.94 37.33
C SER A 291 -8.89 -3.79 36.25
N PHE A 292 -9.58 -4.86 36.64
CA PHE A 292 -10.27 -5.75 35.72
C PHE A 292 -11.55 -5.12 35.14
N SER A 293 -12.15 -4.13 35.79
CA SER A 293 -13.37 -3.48 35.29
C SER A 293 -13.16 -2.78 33.93
N GLU A 294 -12.05 -2.06 33.78
CA GLU A 294 -11.66 -1.43 32.50
C GLU A 294 -11.42 -2.48 31.43
N TYR A 295 -10.72 -3.56 31.80
CA TYR A 295 -10.44 -4.69 30.92
C TYR A 295 -11.71 -5.37 30.41
N ARG A 296 -12.69 -5.60 31.29
CA ARG A 296 -14.02 -6.14 30.94
C ARG A 296 -14.79 -5.21 30.02
N THR A 297 -14.67 -3.90 30.21
CA THR A 297 -15.34 -2.90 29.38
C THR A 297 -14.79 -2.95 27.94
N ALA A 298 -13.47 -3.02 27.78
CA ALA A 298 -12.83 -3.20 26.49
C ALA A 298 -13.28 -4.51 25.80
N VAL A 299 -13.27 -5.64 26.52
CA VAL A 299 -13.78 -6.92 25.97
C VAL A 299 -15.25 -6.82 25.56
N GLY A 300 -16.09 -6.14 26.35
CA GLY A 300 -17.49 -5.88 26.02
C GLY A 300 -17.65 -5.09 24.72
N GLY A 301 -16.81 -4.08 24.50
CA GLY A 301 -16.77 -3.28 23.26
C GLY A 301 -16.46 -4.12 22.02
N ILE A 302 -15.46 -5.01 22.14
CA ILE A 302 -15.08 -5.96 21.08
C ILE A 302 -16.23 -6.90 20.74
N LEU A 303 -16.77 -7.59 21.74
CA LEU A 303 -17.81 -8.61 21.53
C LEU A 303 -19.13 -7.99 21.06
N GLY A 304 -19.47 -6.78 21.53
CA GLY A 304 -20.67 -6.06 21.09
C GLY A 304 -20.64 -5.66 19.61
N ASN A 305 -19.45 -5.51 19.02
CA ASN A 305 -19.28 -5.14 17.61
C ASN A 305 -18.84 -6.30 16.72
N LEU A 306 -18.79 -7.54 17.24
CA LEU A 306 -18.16 -8.69 16.57
C LEU A 306 -18.64 -8.90 15.13
N GLN A 307 -19.96 -8.85 14.88
CA GLN A 307 -20.51 -9.04 13.54
C GLN A 307 -20.00 -7.98 12.55
N ARG A 308 -19.90 -6.72 12.97
CA ARG A 308 -19.38 -5.62 12.14
C ARG A 308 -17.89 -5.81 11.87
N LEU A 309 -17.15 -6.26 12.87
CA LEU A 309 -15.71 -6.52 12.74
C LEU A 309 -15.42 -7.68 11.76
N VAL A 310 -16.21 -8.75 11.80
CA VAL A 310 -16.12 -9.87 10.84
C VAL A 310 -16.31 -9.36 9.41
N ILE A 311 -17.36 -8.56 9.19
CA ILE A 311 -17.65 -7.95 7.89
C ILE A 311 -16.49 -7.06 7.41
N ALA A 312 -15.95 -6.24 8.32
CA ALA A 312 -14.86 -5.33 8.00
C ALA A 312 -13.59 -6.08 7.59
N LYS A 313 -13.22 -7.12 8.35
CA LYS A 313 -12.07 -8.00 8.08
C LYS A 313 -12.21 -8.71 6.74
N GLN A 314 -13.39 -9.28 6.47
CA GLN A 314 -13.67 -9.92 5.21
C GLN A 314 -13.55 -8.94 4.03
N ALA A 315 -14.16 -7.75 4.12
CA ALA A 315 -14.07 -6.73 3.08
C ALA A 315 -12.63 -6.27 2.84
N GLY A 316 -11.89 -5.98 3.91
CA GLY A 316 -10.48 -5.58 3.81
C GLY A 316 -9.60 -6.65 3.17
N SER A 317 -9.74 -7.93 3.56
CA SER A 317 -8.94 -9.04 2.98
C SER A 317 -9.14 -9.20 1.48
N GLN A 318 -10.32 -8.84 0.95
CA GLN A 318 -10.64 -8.94 -0.46
C GLN A 318 -10.08 -7.78 -1.30
N ILE A 319 -9.52 -6.73 -0.68
CA ILE A 319 -8.85 -5.64 -1.41
C ILE A 319 -7.48 -6.10 -1.96
N PHE A 320 -6.89 -7.13 -1.35
CA PHE A 320 -5.56 -7.64 -1.66
C PHE A 320 -5.53 -8.89 -2.53
N ARG A 321 -6.69 -9.52 -2.74
CA ARG A 321 -6.85 -10.79 -3.47
C ARG A 321 -7.43 -10.55 -4.84
#